data_AF-A0ABC8AZQ5-F1
#
_entry.id   AF-A0ABC8AZQ5-F1
#
_cell.length_a   1.000
_cell.length_b   1.000
_cell.length_c   1.000
_cell.angle_alpha   90.00
_cell.angle_beta   90.00
_cell.angle_gamma   90.00
#
_symmetry.space_group_name_H-M   'P 1'
#
loop_
_entity.id
_entity.type
_entity.pdbx_description
1 polymer ?
#
loop_
_entity_poly.entity_id
_entity_poly.type
_entity_poly.pdbx_seq_one_letter_code
_entity_poly.pdbx_strand_id
1 'polypeptide(L)'
;MVRLVHSVGPAVGAVGALTVALVVPPLLSAAVPTRETEVATGTGITLTATGVGAVHGGTDPSNAVVFRVPEQMRRVATGDESIAVLKSDIGEQRLSVSVTDGITDFATAAPRLLLPLRAAGVAVRFDGGVVDAGEFHWLTCVLPDTAGGVCAVAVSGDVAVTVTVTGPTREAGYRMISDVLNSSKAVAL
;
A
#
# COMPACT_ATOMS: atom_id res chain seq x y z
N MET A 1 27.83 9.36 74.13
CA MET A 1 27.31 7.99 74.32
C MET A 1 25.84 7.97 73.92
N VAL A 2 25.45 7.07 72.99
CA VAL A 2 24.06 6.63 72.67
C VAL A 2 23.16 7.68 71.99
N ARG A 3 22.40 7.46 70.92
CA ARG A 3 22.11 6.42 69.90
C ARG A 3 21.40 7.22 68.80
N LEU A 4 21.69 7.02 67.52
CA LEU A 4 20.70 7.36 66.49
C LEU A 4 20.22 6.09 65.79
N VAL A 5 18.91 5.97 65.82
CA VAL A 5 18.05 4.83 65.51
C VAL A 5 18.06 4.56 64.00
N HIS A 6 18.04 3.28 63.64
CA HIS A 6 17.80 2.79 62.29
C HIS A 6 16.49 3.36 61.72
N SER A 7 16.55 3.99 60.54
CA SER A 7 15.40 4.14 59.66
C SER A 7 15.64 3.29 58.42
N VAL A 8 15.10 2.06 58.45
CA VAL A 8 15.02 1.14 57.32
C VAL A 8 13.88 1.64 56.44
N GLY A 9 14.14 2.67 55.64
CA GLY A 9 13.10 3.45 54.95
C GLY A 9 13.08 3.35 53.41
N PRO A 10 14.20 3.44 52.67
CA PRO A 10 14.08 3.67 51.23
C PRO A 10 14.40 2.44 50.34
N ALA A 11 14.86 1.32 50.91
CA ALA A 11 15.41 0.24 50.09
C ALA A 11 14.37 -0.57 49.28
N VAL A 12 13.10 -0.59 49.68
CA VAL A 12 12.07 -1.41 49.01
C VAL A 12 11.47 -0.70 47.78
N GLY A 13 11.41 0.64 47.77
CA GLY A 13 10.90 1.41 46.63
C GLY A 13 11.79 1.34 45.39
N ALA A 14 13.11 1.23 45.59
CA ALA A 14 14.08 1.19 44.49
C ALA A 14 14.04 -0.12 43.69
N VAL A 15 13.67 -1.25 44.32
CA VAL A 15 13.61 -2.56 43.64
C VAL A 15 12.34 -2.70 42.79
N GLY A 16 11.22 -2.09 43.21
CA GLY A 16 9.99 -2.04 42.42
C GLY A 16 10.13 -1.21 41.14
N ALA A 17 10.82 -0.06 41.20
CA ALA A 17 11.01 0.82 40.04
C ALA A 17 11.92 0.20 38.96
N LEU A 18 12.93 -0.59 39.35
CA LEU A 18 13.83 -1.25 38.40
C LEU A 18 13.17 -2.41 37.64
N THR A 19 12.18 -3.09 38.23
CA THR A 19 11.47 -4.17 37.55
C THR A 19 10.48 -3.64 36.50
N VAL A 20 9.83 -2.50 36.74
CA VAL A 20 8.97 -1.86 35.73
C VAL A 20 9.78 -1.38 34.52
N ALA A 21 10.99 -0.86 34.72
CA ALA A 21 11.86 -0.43 33.62
C ALA A 21 12.34 -1.58 32.71
N LEU A 22 12.38 -2.82 33.22
CA LEU A 22 12.80 -4.00 32.45
C LEU A 22 11.65 -4.72 31.72
N VAL A 23 10.38 -4.46 32.10
CA VAL A 23 9.19 -5.11 31.50
C VAL A 23 8.53 -4.23 30.43
N VAL A 24 8.83 -2.94 30.39
CA VAL A 24 8.32 -2.00 29.39
C VAL A 24 8.83 -2.24 27.95
N PRO A 25 10.09 -2.68 27.69
CA PRO A 25 10.58 -2.84 26.33
C PRO A 25 9.77 -3.78 25.41
N PRO A 26 9.32 -4.98 25.84
CA PRO A 26 8.57 -5.87 24.95
C PRO A 26 7.14 -5.37 24.65
N LEU A 27 6.52 -4.62 25.56
CA LEU A 27 5.17 -4.08 25.33
C LEU A 27 5.17 -2.86 24.40
N LEU A 28 6.20 -2.01 24.47
CA LEU A 28 6.39 -0.92 23.50
C LEU A 28 6.88 -1.42 22.14
N SER A 29 7.62 -2.53 22.09
CA SER A 29 8.01 -3.17 20.82
C SER A 29 6.82 -3.73 20.04
N ALA A 30 5.73 -4.10 20.72
CA ALA A 30 4.47 -4.49 20.09
C ALA A 30 3.64 -3.29 19.56
N ALA A 31 3.98 -2.06 19.96
CA ALA A 31 3.34 -0.83 19.50
C ALA A 31 4.11 -0.16 18.36
N VAL A 32 5.30 -0.66 18.01
CA VAL A 32 6.00 -0.22 16.80
C VAL A 32 5.29 -0.89 15.62
N PRO A 33 4.67 -0.12 14.71
CA PRO A 33 4.11 -0.71 13.50
C PRO A 33 5.22 -1.47 12.79
N THR A 34 5.04 -2.79 12.62
CA THR A 34 5.96 -3.61 11.85
C THR A 34 6.05 -2.99 10.47
N ARG A 35 7.23 -2.43 10.16
CA ARG A 35 7.44 -1.63 8.94
C ARG A 35 7.11 -2.41 7.69
N GLU A 36 7.35 -3.72 7.73
CA GLU A 36 7.07 -4.66 6.65
C GLU A 36 6.43 -5.93 7.24
N THR A 37 5.36 -6.42 6.62
CA THR A 37 4.66 -7.65 7.00
C THR A 37 4.65 -8.60 5.82
N GLU A 38 5.00 -9.86 6.05
CA GLU A 38 4.95 -10.89 5.01
C GLU A 38 3.50 -11.21 4.63
N VAL A 39 3.25 -11.35 3.32
CA VAL A 39 1.95 -11.64 2.74
C VAL A 39 2.10 -12.78 1.75
N ALA A 40 1.34 -13.85 1.98
CA ALA A 40 1.34 -15.02 1.12
C ALA A 40 0.69 -14.73 -0.24
N THR A 41 1.10 -15.46 -1.27
CA THR A 41 0.47 -15.45 -2.59
C THR A 41 -1.03 -15.74 -2.48
N GLY A 42 -1.84 -15.02 -3.27
CA GLY A 42 -3.29 -15.18 -3.30
C GLY A 42 -4.03 -14.49 -2.15
N THR A 43 -3.33 -13.93 -1.15
CA THR A 43 -3.95 -13.16 -0.07
C THR A 43 -4.71 -11.96 -0.66
N GLY A 44 -5.96 -11.77 -0.23
CA GLY A 44 -6.74 -10.60 -0.62
C GLY A 44 -6.29 -9.35 0.12
N ILE A 45 -6.06 -8.26 -0.61
CA ILE A 45 -5.83 -6.92 -0.07
C ILE A 45 -6.98 -6.04 -0.52
N THR A 46 -7.66 -5.45 0.46
CA THR A 46 -8.66 -4.40 0.25
C THR A 46 -7.99 -3.04 0.38
N LEU A 47 -8.25 -2.16 -0.58
CA LEU A 47 -7.87 -0.76 -0.57
C LEU A 47 -9.12 0.11 -0.66
N THR A 48 -9.24 1.09 0.22
CA THR A 48 -10.34 2.07 0.24
C THR A 48 -9.95 3.28 -0.59
N ALA A 49 -10.79 3.74 -1.51
CA ALA A 49 -10.51 4.89 -2.35
C ALA A 49 -10.43 6.21 -1.54
N THR A 50 -9.55 7.12 -1.93
CA THR A 50 -9.33 8.43 -1.27
C THR A 50 -10.03 9.62 -1.92
N GLY A 51 -10.87 9.42 -2.92
CA GLY A 51 -11.51 10.53 -3.65
C GLY A 51 -12.85 10.98 -3.06
N VAL A 52 -13.59 11.76 -3.84
CA VAL A 52 -14.88 12.38 -3.47
C VAL A 52 -16.09 11.59 -3.96
N GLY A 53 -15.93 10.31 -4.33
CA GLY A 53 -16.98 9.47 -4.92
C GLY A 53 -18.20 9.23 -4.03
N ALA A 54 -18.12 9.49 -2.72
CA ALA A 54 -19.29 9.49 -1.84
C ALA A 54 -20.23 10.72 -2.01
N VAL A 55 -19.84 11.75 -2.78
CA VAL A 55 -20.63 13.00 -2.89
C VAL A 55 -21.72 12.92 -3.96
N HIS A 56 -21.71 11.91 -4.85
CA HIS A 56 -22.63 11.85 -6.00
C HIS A 56 -23.62 10.68 -6.03
N GLY A 57 -23.86 10.02 -4.89
CA GLY A 57 -25.10 9.26 -4.66
C GLY A 57 -25.47 8.28 -5.77
N GLY A 58 -24.49 7.64 -6.41
CA GLY A 58 -24.73 6.53 -7.32
C GLY A 58 -25.43 5.40 -6.58
N THR A 59 -26.24 4.60 -7.26
CA THR A 59 -27.01 3.51 -6.64
C THR A 59 -26.17 2.32 -6.17
N ASP A 60 -24.87 2.29 -6.52
CA ASP A 60 -23.90 1.26 -6.10
C ASP A 60 -22.46 1.84 -6.16
N PRO A 61 -22.07 2.75 -5.24
CA PRO A 61 -20.75 3.36 -5.31
C PRO A 61 -19.71 2.36 -4.82
N SER A 62 -18.98 1.76 -5.75
CA SER A 62 -17.74 1.08 -5.37
C SER A 62 -16.78 2.12 -4.84
N ASN A 63 -16.36 1.97 -3.59
CA ASN A 63 -15.43 2.86 -2.88
C ASN A 63 -14.16 2.12 -2.46
N ALA A 64 -13.99 0.87 -2.90
CA ALA A 64 -12.82 0.07 -2.62
C ALA A 64 -12.51 -0.90 -3.74
N VAL A 65 -11.28 -1.40 -3.73
CA VAL A 65 -10.84 -2.48 -4.62
C VAL A 65 -10.20 -3.57 -3.78
N VAL A 66 -10.62 -4.81 -4.05
CA VAL A 66 -9.96 -6.00 -3.53
C VAL A 66 -9.14 -6.62 -4.65
N PHE A 67 -7.86 -6.91 -4.40
CA PHE A 67 -7.01 -7.66 -5.34
C PHE A 67 -6.26 -8.76 -4.61
N ARG A 68 -5.74 -9.75 -5.35
CA ARG A 68 -4.92 -10.82 -4.79
C ARG A 68 -3.44 -10.50 -4.98
N VAL A 69 -2.65 -10.77 -3.95
CA VAL A 69 -1.20 -10.65 -4.05
C VAL A 69 -0.66 -11.69 -5.05
N PRO A 70 0.08 -11.28 -6.10
CA PRO A 70 0.44 -12.16 -7.21
C PRO A 70 1.52 -13.20 -6.84
N GLU A 71 2.38 -12.90 -5.87
CA GLU A 71 3.41 -13.80 -5.36
C GLU A 71 3.67 -13.51 -3.87
N GLN A 72 4.52 -14.28 -3.20
CA GLN A 72 4.87 -14.01 -1.81
C GLN A 72 5.67 -12.71 -1.72
N MET A 73 5.19 -11.75 -0.92
CA MET A 73 5.76 -10.41 -0.84
C MET A 73 5.73 -9.88 0.59
N ARG A 74 6.52 -8.84 0.85
CA ARG A 74 6.42 -8.02 2.05
C ARG A 74 5.61 -6.76 1.77
N ARG A 75 4.47 -6.59 2.46
CA ARG A 75 3.69 -5.35 2.46
C ARG A 75 4.35 -4.33 3.38
N VAL A 76 4.62 -3.14 2.85
CA VAL A 76 5.13 -2.00 3.60
C VAL A 76 3.95 -1.24 4.20
N ALA A 77 4.04 -0.89 5.49
CA ALA A 77 3.06 -0.03 6.13
C ALA A 77 3.18 1.40 5.56
N THR A 78 2.13 1.87 4.89
CA THR A 78 2.03 3.22 4.30
C THR A 78 1.32 4.20 5.21
N GLY A 79 0.44 3.71 6.11
CA GLY A 79 -0.49 4.54 6.88
C GLY A 79 -1.67 5.07 6.06
N ASP A 80 -1.76 4.67 4.78
CA ASP A 80 -2.79 5.08 3.83
C ASP A 80 -3.56 3.84 3.36
N GLU A 81 -4.86 3.81 3.60
CA GLU A 81 -5.74 2.69 3.23
C GLU A 81 -6.06 2.62 1.73
N SER A 82 -5.76 3.68 0.98
CA SER A 82 -5.89 3.70 -0.48
C SER A 82 -4.67 3.18 -1.22
N ILE A 83 -3.57 2.90 -0.51
CA ILE A 83 -2.30 2.51 -1.11
C ILE A 83 -1.77 1.22 -0.47
N ALA A 84 -1.50 0.21 -1.30
CA ALA A 84 -0.66 -0.92 -0.95
C ALA A 84 0.70 -0.79 -1.62
N VAL A 85 1.77 -0.91 -0.83
CA VAL A 85 3.12 -1.08 -1.33
C VAL A 85 3.60 -2.46 -0.94
N LEU A 86 4.00 -3.26 -1.91
CA LEU A 86 4.55 -4.60 -1.73
C LEU A 86 5.96 -4.69 -2.32
N LYS A 87 6.81 -5.48 -1.67
CA LYS A 87 8.19 -5.76 -2.09
C LYS A 87 8.40 -7.25 -2.22
N SER A 88 9.00 -7.68 -3.31
CA SER A 88 9.47 -9.04 -3.49
C SER A 88 10.95 -9.13 -3.10
N ASP A 89 11.34 -10.26 -2.53
CA ASP A 89 12.77 -10.62 -2.42
C ASP A 89 13.34 -11.11 -3.75
N ILE A 90 12.48 -11.42 -4.72
CA ILE A 90 12.87 -11.93 -6.02
C ILE A 90 13.10 -10.76 -6.97
N GLY A 91 14.38 -10.43 -7.19
CA GLY A 91 14.79 -9.45 -8.19
C GLY A 91 14.48 -8.00 -7.84
N GLU A 92 14.46 -7.66 -6.54
CA GLU A 92 14.21 -6.29 -6.04
C GLU A 92 12.90 -5.68 -6.58
N GLN A 93 11.90 -6.53 -6.84
CA GLN A 93 10.64 -6.08 -7.40
C GLN A 93 9.84 -5.32 -6.37
N ARG A 94 9.18 -4.25 -6.82
CA ARG A 94 8.27 -3.47 -5.98
C ARG A 94 6.98 -3.21 -6.75
N LEU A 95 5.88 -3.50 -6.10
CA LEU A 95 4.52 -3.29 -6.57
C LEU A 95 3.88 -2.20 -5.72
N SER A 96 3.33 -1.17 -6.34
CA SER A 96 2.47 -0.19 -5.68
C SER A 96 1.10 -0.24 -6.34
N VAL A 97 0.05 -0.29 -5.54
CA VAL A 97 -1.34 -0.21 -5.99
C VAL A 97 -1.99 0.93 -5.23
N SER A 98 -2.58 1.88 -5.94
CA SER A 98 -3.34 2.97 -5.33
C SER A 98 -4.73 3.07 -5.94
N VAL A 99 -5.73 3.40 -5.13
CA VAL A 99 -7.14 3.44 -5.53
C VAL A 99 -7.70 4.85 -5.35
N THR A 100 -8.45 5.32 -6.34
CA THR A 100 -9.10 6.62 -6.34
C THR A 100 -10.51 6.46 -6.91
N ASP A 101 -11.50 7.14 -6.35
CA ASP A 101 -12.88 7.11 -6.84
C ASP A 101 -13.26 8.45 -7.51
N GLY A 102 -14.53 8.56 -7.93
CA GLY A 102 -15.05 9.78 -8.56
C GLY A 102 -14.61 9.96 -10.01
N ILE A 103 -14.30 8.86 -10.70
CA ILE A 103 -13.83 8.87 -12.09
C ILE A 103 -15.02 8.85 -13.04
N THR A 104 -15.34 10.00 -13.63
CA THR A 104 -16.47 10.14 -14.57
C THR A 104 -16.03 10.13 -16.04
N ASP A 105 -14.84 10.62 -16.33
CA ASP A 105 -14.22 10.60 -17.66
C ASP A 105 -12.78 10.10 -17.54
N PHE A 106 -12.60 8.82 -17.83
CA PHE A 106 -11.31 8.14 -17.71
C PHE A 106 -10.23 8.71 -18.63
N ALA A 107 -10.59 9.10 -19.86
CA ALA A 107 -9.62 9.63 -20.82
C ALA A 107 -8.97 10.93 -20.32
N THR A 108 -9.77 11.77 -19.65
CA THR A 108 -9.29 13.03 -19.06
C THR A 108 -8.70 12.82 -17.65
N ALA A 109 -9.19 11.83 -16.89
CA ALA A 109 -8.73 11.55 -15.52
C ALA A 109 -7.40 10.79 -15.47
N ALA A 110 -7.16 9.82 -16.37
CA ALA A 110 -5.99 8.96 -16.33
C ALA A 110 -4.65 9.72 -16.31
N PRO A 111 -4.44 10.80 -17.10
CA PRO A 111 -3.23 11.62 -16.99
C PRO A 111 -3.06 12.33 -15.64
N ARG A 112 -4.16 12.63 -14.94
CA ARG A 112 -4.15 13.27 -13.61
C ARG A 112 -3.77 12.29 -12.51
N LEU A 113 -4.16 11.03 -12.65
CA LEU A 113 -3.80 9.95 -11.71
C LEU A 113 -2.29 9.68 -11.67
N LEU A 114 -1.55 10.08 -12.71
CA LEU A 114 -0.08 10.02 -12.73
C LEU A 114 0.62 11.26 -12.14
N LEU A 115 -0.12 12.33 -11.80
CA LEU A 115 0.48 13.55 -11.23
C LEU A 115 1.22 13.31 -9.90
N PRO A 116 0.74 12.49 -8.96
CA PRO A 116 1.47 12.22 -7.73
C PRO A 116 2.85 11.61 -7.97
N LEU A 117 2.98 10.71 -8.96
CA LEU A 117 4.27 10.14 -9.35
C LEU A 117 5.21 11.22 -9.90
N ARG A 118 4.69 12.09 -10.77
CA ARG A 118 5.47 13.21 -11.33
C ARG A 118 5.89 14.22 -10.25
N ALA A 119 5.01 14.51 -9.31
CA ALA A 119 5.30 15.38 -8.16
C ALA A 119 6.38 14.78 -7.25
N ALA A 120 6.45 13.45 -7.16
CA ALA A 120 7.54 12.73 -6.49
C ALA A 120 8.84 12.66 -7.31
N GLY A 121 8.93 13.33 -8.46
CA GLY A 121 10.09 13.33 -9.34
C GLY A 121 10.23 12.07 -10.20
N VAL A 122 9.21 11.21 -10.26
CA VAL A 122 9.21 10.01 -11.09
C VAL A 122 8.79 10.37 -12.51
N ALA A 123 9.67 10.13 -13.48
CA ALA A 123 9.31 10.22 -14.89
C ALA A 123 8.30 9.11 -15.23
N VAL A 124 7.14 9.50 -15.78
CA VAL A 124 6.09 8.56 -16.17
C VAL A 124 5.32 9.07 -17.39
N ARG A 125 5.12 8.19 -18.37
CA ARG A 125 4.35 8.47 -19.59
C ARG A 125 3.57 7.24 -20.04
N PHE A 126 2.38 7.47 -20.58
CA PHE A 126 1.65 6.43 -21.31
C PHE A 126 2.45 5.99 -22.53
N ASP A 127 2.43 4.70 -22.81
CA ASP A 127 3.10 4.08 -23.97
C ASP A 127 2.11 3.79 -25.12
N GLY A 128 0.82 4.10 -24.92
CA GLY A 128 -0.25 3.89 -25.89
C GLY A 128 -0.84 2.48 -25.87
N GLY A 129 -0.36 1.59 -24.99
CA GLY A 129 -0.99 0.29 -24.81
C GLY A 129 -2.32 0.45 -24.08
N VAL A 130 -3.30 -0.27 -24.59
CA VAL A 130 -4.67 -0.35 -24.07
C VAL A 130 -4.98 -1.82 -23.92
N VAL A 131 -5.50 -2.19 -22.77
CA VAL A 131 -5.85 -3.58 -22.47
C VAL A 131 -7.23 -3.56 -21.80
N ASP A 132 -8.02 -4.59 -22.07
CA ASP A 132 -9.27 -4.88 -21.38
C ASP A 132 -9.09 -6.18 -20.60
N ALA A 133 -9.30 -6.16 -19.29
CA ALA A 133 -9.05 -7.29 -18.41
C ALA A 133 -10.14 -7.39 -17.33
N GLY A 134 -11.01 -8.39 -17.42
CA GLY A 134 -12.13 -8.57 -16.51
C GLY A 134 -13.13 -7.39 -16.61
N GLU A 135 -13.37 -6.71 -15.50
CA GLU A 135 -14.20 -5.50 -15.44
C GLU A 135 -13.41 -4.20 -15.63
N PHE A 136 -12.07 -4.29 -15.74
CA PHE A 136 -11.20 -3.13 -15.82
C PHE A 136 -10.77 -2.83 -17.26
N HIS A 137 -10.92 -1.57 -17.65
CA HIS A 137 -10.29 -0.99 -18.83
C HIS A 137 -9.02 -0.25 -18.40
N TRP A 138 -7.87 -0.52 -19.02
CA TRP A 138 -6.58 0.01 -18.54
C TRP A 138 -5.65 0.49 -19.64
N LEU A 139 -4.94 1.57 -19.31
CA LEU A 139 -3.89 2.18 -20.10
C LEU A 139 -2.54 1.83 -19.50
N THR A 140 -1.60 1.38 -20.32
CA THR A 140 -0.24 1.07 -19.88
C THR A 140 0.67 2.29 -19.98
N CYS A 141 1.65 2.32 -19.09
CA CYS A 141 2.63 3.38 -19.01
C CYS A 141 4.00 2.82 -18.61
N VAL A 142 5.03 3.61 -18.87
CA VAL A 142 6.43 3.26 -18.57
C VAL A 142 7.05 4.29 -17.64
N LEU A 143 7.95 3.81 -16.78
CA LEU A 143 8.82 4.62 -15.93
C LEU A 143 10.24 4.53 -16.52
N PRO A 144 10.63 5.43 -17.45
CA PRO A 144 11.86 5.29 -18.23
C PRO A 144 13.13 5.31 -17.38
N ASP A 145 13.11 6.04 -16.26
CA ASP A 145 14.27 6.22 -15.37
C ASP A 145 14.32 5.14 -14.27
N THR A 146 13.53 4.07 -14.41
CA THR A 146 13.44 3.00 -13.42
C THR A 146 13.66 1.64 -14.09
N ALA A 147 14.52 0.81 -13.49
CA ALA A 147 14.79 -0.54 -13.99
C ALA A 147 13.48 -1.35 -14.06
N GLY A 148 13.19 -1.90 -15.25
CA GLY A 148 11.96 -2.65 -15.52
C GLY A 148 10.66 -1.88 -15.25
N GLY A 149 10.74 -0.56 -15.08
CA GLY A 149 9.66 0.26 -14.55
C GLY A 149 8.48 0.37 -15.52
N VAL A 150 7.34 -0.16 -15.11
CA VAL A 150 6.08 -0.10 -15.85
C VAL A 150 4.95 0.28 -14.90
N CYS A 151 3.87 0.79 -15.46
CA CYS A 151 2.68 1.10 -14.72
C CYS A 151 1.44 0.87 -15.57
N ALA A 152 0.30 0.91 -14.90
CA ALA A 152 -0.96 1.06 -15.56
C ALA A 152 -1.93 1.88 -14.73
N VAL A 153 -2.88 2.47 -15.42
CA VAL A 153 -4.05 3.11 -14.84
C VAL A 153 -5.25 2.36 -15.38
N ALA A 154 -6.06 1.81 -14.49
CA ALA A 154 -7.24 1.01 -14.78
C ALA A 154 -8.49 1.68 -14.23
N VAL A 155 -9.65 1.47 -14.83
CA VAL A 155 -10.95 1.95 -14.36
C VAL A 155 -12.01 0.86 -14.38
N SER A 156 -12.86 0.82 -13.37
CA SER A 156 -14.09 0.01 -13.29
C SER A 156 -15.17 0.84 -12.58
N GLY A 157 -16.24 1.18 -13.30
CA GLY A 157 -17.26 2.11 -12.82
C GLY A 157 -16.65 3.47 -12.45
N ASP A 158 -16.89 3.92 -11.21
CA ASP A 158 -16.40 5.20 -10.69
C ASP A 158 -15.00 5.11 -10.05
N VAL A 159 -14.38 3.92 -10.04
CA VAL A 159 -13.10 3.67 -9.37
C VAL A 159 -11.98 3.50 -10.38
N ALA A 160 -10.86 4.18 -10.15
CA ALA A 160 -9.61 3.92 -10.83
C ALA A 160 -8.54 3.33 -9.90
N VAL A 161 -7.72 2.46 -10.50
CA VAL A 161 -6.59 1.82 -9.85
C VAL A 161 -5.33 2.22 -10.62
N THR A 162 -4.35 2.78 -9.92
CA THR A 162 -3.01 2.99 -10.48
C THR A 162 -2.09 1.93 -9.92
N VAL A 163 -1.49 1.14 -10.81
CA VAL A 163 -0.53 0.10 -10.46
C VAL A 163 0.84 0.49 -11.00
N THR A 164 1.87 0.46 -10.17
CA THR A 164 3.26 0.64 -10.61
C THR A 164 4.09 -0.57 -10.20
N VAL A 165 4.94 -1.03 -11.11
CA VAL A 165 5.87 -2.13 -10.86
C VAL A 165 7.27 -1.71 -11.29
N THR A 166 8.23 -1.94 -10.41
CA THR A 166 9.67 -1.82 -10.70
C THR A 166 10.31 -3.18 -10.53
N GLY A 167 11.33 -3.50 -11.32
CA GLY A 167 11.89 -4.85 -11.31
C GLY A 167 12.97 -5.08 -12.35
N PRO A 168 13.36 -6.34 -12.59
CA PRO A 168 14.47 -6.67 -13.48
C PRO A 168 14.12 -6.46 -14.96
N THR A 169 12.87 -6.70 -15.36
CA THR A 169 12.41 -6.58 -16.76
C THR A 169 11.01 -5.98 -16.84
N ARG A 170 10.70 -5.34 -17.98
CA ARG A 170 9.36 -4.76 -18.22
C ARG A 170 8.31 -5.85 -18.39
N GLU A 171 8.67 -6.95 -19.03
CA GLU A 171 7.79 -8.09 -19.30
C GLU A 171 7.31 -8.74 -18.00
N ALA A 172 8.19 -8.88 -17.01
CA ALA A 172 7.81 -9.35 -15.68
C ALA A 172 6.87 -8.37 -14.99
N GLY A 173 7.14 -7.06 -15.11
CA GLY A 173 6.28 -6.02 -14.57
C GLY A 173 4.88 -6.03 -15.16
N TYR A 174 4.73 -6.09 -16.48
CA TYR A 174 3.41 -6.16 -17.13
C TYR A 174 2.64 -7.41 -16.75
N ARG A 175 3.32 -8.55 -16.61
CA ARG A 175 2.69 -9.79 -16.13
C ARG A 175 2.13 -9.59 -14.72
N MET A 176 2.92 -9.02 -13.81
CA MET A 176 2.49 -8.74 -12.44
C MET A 176 1.31 -7.76 -12.38
N ILE A 177 1.32 -6.70 -13.19
CA ILE A 177 0.18 -5.78 -13.27
C ILE A 177 -1.06 -6.53 -13.78
N SER A 178 -0.92 -7.37 -14.80
CA SER A 178 -2.02 -8.18 -15.32
C SER A 178 -2.57 -9.13 -14.27
N ASP A 179 -1.74 -9.80 -13.49
CA ASP A 179 -2.18 -10.70 -12.42
C ASP A 179 -2.96 -9.94 -11.33
N VAL A 180 -2.47 -8.76 -10.94
CA VAL A 180 -3.18 -7.88 -9.99
C VAL A 180 -4.55 -7.51 -10.55
N LEU A 181 -4.61 -6.90 -11.74
CA LEU A 181 -5.86 -6.39 -12.31
C LEU A 181 -6.85 -7.48 -12.69
N ASN A 182 -6.40 -8.64 -13.17
CA ASN A 182 -7.27 -9.80 -13.42
C ASN A 182 -7.89 -10.37 -12.14
N SER A 183 -7.22 -10.19 -11.00
CA SER A 183 -7.73 -10.61 -9.69
C SER A 183 -8.51 -9.51 -8.97
N SER A 184 -8.44 -8.27 -9.47
CA SER A 184 -9.06 -7.11 -8.87
C SER A 184 -10.57 -7.14 -9.04
N LYS A 185 -11.27 -6.65 -8.01
CA LYS A 185 -12.70 -6.38 -8.06
C LYS A 185 -13.03 -5.08 -7.34
N ALA A 186 -13.78 -4.21 -7.99
CA ALA A 186 -14.41 -3.04 -7.38
C ALA A 186 -15.53 -3.51 -6.43
N VAL A 187 -15.52 -3.00 -5.20
CA VAL A 187 -16.50 -3.36 -4.16
C VAL A 187 -16.98 -2.12 -3.42
N ALA A 188 -18.20 -2.19 -2.90
CA ALA A 188 -18.72 -1.26 -1.90
C ALA A 188 -18.38 -1.79 -0.49
N LEU A 189 -17.78 -0.95 0.34
CA LEU A 189 -17.53 -1.19 1.77
C LEU A 189 -18.67 -0.66 2.64
#